data_AF-A0A8T1NX76-F1
#
_entry.id   AF-A0A8T1NX76-F1
#
_cell.length_a   1.000
_cell.length_b   1.000
_cell.length_c   1.000
_cell.angle_alpha   90.00
_cell.angle_beta   90.00
_cell.angle_gamma   90.00
#
_symmetry.space_group_name_H-M   'P 1'
#
loop_
_entity.id
_entity.type
_entity.pdbx_description
1 polymer ?
#
loop_
_entity_poly.entity_id
_entity_poly.type
_entity_poly.pdbx_seq_one_letter_code
_entity_poly.pdbx_strand_id
1 'polypeptide(L)'
;MGDLLSWLVSFFFLIVLLVLVVYQLMCLADLEFDYINPYDSSSRINRVILPEFIAQGVLCVFYLVTRHWFMSLLCGPYLFYNVRLYLQRRHLVDVTEIFNLLNWEKKQRLFKLFYLLFLLILSIVWLILTTLDEDE
;
A
#
# COMPACT_ATOMS: atom_id res chain seq x y z
N MET A 1 2.32 -22.42 -15.36
CA MET A 1 3.13 -22.47 -14.11
C MET A 1 3.82 -21.15 -13.74
N GLY A 2 4.63 -20.52 -14.61
CA GLY A 2 5.34 -19.27 -14.26
C GLY A 2 4.40 -18.11 -13.92
N ASP A 3 3.29 -17.99 -14.65
CA ASP A 3 2.28 -16.96 -14.43
C ASP A 3 1.52 -17.16 -13.12
N LEU A 4 1.12 -18.39 -12.79
CA LEU A 4 0.50 -18.70 -11.49
C LEU A 4 1.37 -18.31 -10.31
N LEU A 5 2.67 -18.68 -10.35
CA LEU A 5 3.60 -18.32 -9.28
C LEU A 5 3.72 -16.80 -9.15
N SER A 6 3.71 -16.07 -10.27
CA SER A 6 3.75 -14.61 -10.25
C SER A 6 2.52 -13.98 -9.63
N TRP A 7 1.32 -14.49 -9.93
CA TRP A 7 0.07 -14.02 -9.32
C TRP A 7 0.01 -14.33 -7.82
N LEU A 8 0.49 -15.50 -7.42
CA LEU A 8 0.56 -15.93 -6.02
C LEU A 8 1.55 -15.07 -5.22
N VAL A 9 2.74 -14.79 -5.75
CA VAL A 9 3.70 -13.86 -5.13
C VAL A 9 3.08 -12.46 -5.00
N SER A 10 2.43 -11.99 -6.05
CA SER A 10 1.78 -10.68 -6.06
C SER A 10 0.69 -10.55 -5.00
N PHE A 11 -0.11 -11.61 -4.80
CA PHE A 11 -1.13 -11.69 -3.76
C PHE A 11 -0.53 -11.52 -2.36
N PHE A 12 0.56 -12.22 -2.04
CA PHE A 12 1.23 -12.07 -0.75
C PHE A 12 1.80 -10.66 -0.55
N PHE A 13 2.40 -10.07 -1.58
CA PHE A 13 2.89 -8.69 -1.52
C PHE A 13 1.76 -7.68 -1.27
N LEU A 14 0.61 -7.84 -1.94
CA LEU A 14 -0.56 -6.99 -1.73
C LEU A 14 -1.13 -7.13 -0.31
N ILE A 15 -1.13 -8.33 0.26
CA ILE A 15 -1.50 -8.54 1.68
C ILE A 15 -0.55 -7.79 2.61
N VAL A 16 0.77 -7.92 2.41
CA VAL A 16 1.76 -7.22 3.24
C VAL A 16 1.52 -5.70 3.19
N LEU A 17 1.34 -5.14 1.99
CA LEU A 17 1.02 -3.72 1.81
C LEU A 17 -0.28 -3.31 2.51
N LEU A 18 -1.31 -4.13 2.41
CA LEU A 18 -2.59 -3.90 3.08
C LEU A 18 -2.41 -3.86 4.60
N VAL A 19 -1.67 -4.81 5.18
CA VAL A 19 -1.38 -4.84 6.62
C VAL A 19 -0.60 -3.59 7.05
N LEU A 20 0.39 -3.14 6.27
CA LEU A 20 1.14 -1.92 6.58
C LEU A 20 0.23 -0.68 6.59
N VAL A 21 -0.65 -0.53 5.60
CA VAL A 21 -1.59 0.60 5.52
C VAL A 21 -2.64 0.54 6.64
N VAL A 22 -3.16 -0.65 6.95
CA VAL A 22 -4.10 -0.84 8.08
C VAL A 22 -3.42 -0.53 9.41
N TYR A 23 -2.16 -0.95 9.61
CA TYR A 23 -1.40 -0.62 10.82
C TYR A 23 -1.23 0.89 11.00
N GLN A 24 -0.94 1.62 9.92
CA GLN A 24 -0.88 3.09 9.96
C GLN A 24 -2.24 3.72 10.30
N LEU A 25 -3.34 3.21 9.74
CA LEU A 25 -4.69 3.66 10.06
C LEU A 25 -5.05 3.38 11.52
N MET A 26 -4.64 2.24 12.07
CA MET A 26 -4.82 1.91 13.49
C MET A 26 -4.06 2.90 14.37
N CYS A 27 -2.80 3.21 14.05
CA CYS A 27 -2.02 4.22 14.79
C CYS A 27 -2.66 5.61 14.75
N LEU A 28 -3.32 5.98 13.64
CA LEU A 28 -4.05 7.24 13.50
C LEU A 28 -5.38 7.22 14.26
N ALA A 29 -6.07 6.08 14.30
CA ALA A 29 -7.29 5.92 15.09
C ALA A 29 -6.99 5.96 16.60
N ASP A 30 -5.92 5.28 17.05
CA ASP A 30 -5.47 5.32 18.44
C ASP A 30 -5.12 6.75 18.90
N LEU A 31 -4.62 7.58 17.97
CA LEU A 31 -4.39 9.00 18.20
C LEU A 31 -5.71 9.79 18.33
N GLU A 32 -6.71 9.51 17.49
CA GLU A 32 -8.02 10.19 17.49
C GLU A 32 -8.80 9.95 18.80
N PHE A 33 -8.64 8.77 19.40
CA PHE A 33 -9.28 8.39 20.65
C PHE A 33 -8.45 8.74 21.90
N ASP A 34 -7.40 9.56 21.77
CA ASP A 34 -6.54 10.04 22.86
C ASP A 34 -5.83 8.94 23.67
N TYR A 35 -5.67 7.73 23.10
CA TYR A 35 -5.04 6.61 23.81
C TYR A 35 -3.50 6.69 23.83
N ILE A 36 -2.88 7.42 22.91
CA ILE A 36 -1.42 7.41 22.71
C ILE A 36 -0.85 8.80 22.42
N ASN A 37 0.40 9.02 22.86
CA ASN A 37 1.08 10.29 22.64
C ASN A 37 1.33 10.53 21.13
N PRO A 38 1.03 11.73 20.59
CA PRO A 38 1.32 12.07 19.19
C PRO A 38 2.77 11.84 18.77
N TYR A 39 3.72 11.96 19.69
CA TYR A 39 5.12 11.66 19.42
C TYR A 39 5.35 10.16 19.08
N ASP A 40 4.76 9.26 19.87
CA ASP A 40 4.92 7.82 19.69
C ASP A 40 4.22 7.33 18.42
N SER A 41 3.01 7.83 18.13
CA SER A 41 2.30 7.52 16.88
C SER A 41 3.05 8.00 15.64
N SER A 42 3.57 9.22 15.65
CA SER A 42 4.31 9.78 14.50
C SER A 42 5.59 8.98 14.21
N SER A 43 6.33 8.58 15.26
CA SER A 43 7.51 7.75 15.14
C SER A 43 7.20 6.36 14.56
N ARG A 44 6.14 5.71 15.05
CA ARG A 44 5.68 4.41 14.53
C ARG A 44 5.24 4.48 13.07
N ILE A 45 4.43 5.48 12.72
CA ILE A 45 3.95 5.69 11.35
C ILE A 45 5.14 5.93 10.41
N ASN A 46 6.09 6.77 10.81
CA ASN A 46 7.25 7.09 9.97
C ASN A 46 8.13 5.86 9.70
N ARG A 47 8.31 4.99 10.70
CA ARG A 47 9.06 3.73 10.54
C ARG A 47 8.39 2.77 9.56
N VAL A 48 7.06 2.85 9.40
CA VAL A 48 6.25 1.95 8.55
C VAL A 48 6.01 2.53 7.14
N ILE A 49 6.12 3.85 6.96
CA ILE A 49 5.96 4.50 5.63
C ILE A 49 7.08 4.08 4.66
N LEU A 50 8.33 4.01 5.13
CA LEU A 50 9.46 3.58 4.29
C LEU A 50 9.29 2.15 3.76
N PRO A 51 8.99 1.13 4.58
CA PRO A 51 8.78 -0.23 4.07
C PRO A 51 7.54 -0.33 3.17
N GLU A 52 6.48 0.46 3.37
CA GLU A 52 5.34 0.53 2.42
C GLU A 52 5.81 0.99 1.03
N PHE A 53 6.61 2.06 0.98
CA PHE A 53 7.07 2.63 -0.29
C PHE A 53 8.01 1.68 -1.03
N ILE A 54 8.91 1.03 -0.29
CA ILE A 54 9.83 0.03 -0.84
C ILE A 54 9.04 -1.17 -1.35
N ALA A 55 8.12 -1.72 -0.55
CA ALA A 55 7.31 -2.88 -0.95
C ALA A 55 6.48 -2.60 -2.20
N GLN A 56 5.88 -1.41 -2.31
CA GLN A 56 5.15 -1.01 -3.51
C GLN A 56 6.07 -0.86 -4.72
N GLY A 57 7.25 -0.27 -4.54
CA GLY A 57 8.25 -0.13 -5.59
C GLY A 57 8.69 -1.49 -6.14
N VAL A 58 8.98 -2.42 -5.22
CA VAL A 58 9.33 -3.81 -5.56
C VAL A 58 8.17 -4.49 -6.31
N LEU A 59 6.92 -4.35 -5.85
CA LEU A 59 5.76 -4.93 -6.52
C LEU A 59 5.57 -4.36 -7.94
N CYS A 60 5.75 -3.05 -8.13
CA CYS A 60 5.63 -2.41 -9.44
C CYS A 60 6.71 -2.91 -10.42
N VAL A 61 7.97 -3.01 -9.95
CA VAL A 61 9.08 -3.57 -10.75
C VAL A 61 8.85 -5.05 -11.05
N PHE A 62 8.33 -5.81 -10.08
CA PHE A 62 7.98 -7.21 -10.26
C PHE A 62 6.98 -7.39 -11.40
N TYR A 63 5.89 -6.59 -11.45
CA TYR A 63 4.92 -6.66 -12.54
C TYR A 63 5.52 -6.28 -13.91
N LEU A 64 6.49 -5.36 -13.96
CA LEU A 64 7.19 -5.03 -15.20
C LEU A 64 8.04 -6.20 -15.71
N VAL A 65 8.77 -6.88 -14.80
CA VAL A 65 9.62 -8.03 -15.16
C VAL A 65 8.79 -9.21 -15.64
N THR A 66 7.66 -9.48 -14.98
CA THR A 66 6.72 -10.55 -15.35
C THR A 66 5.88 -10.21 -16.60
N ARG A 67 6.08 -9.04 -17.23
CA ARG A 67 5.32 -8.55 -18.41
C ARG A 67 3.82 -8.39 -18.17
N HIS A 68 3.39 -8.25 -16.91
CA HIS A 68 2.00 -7.93 -16.55
C HIS A 68 1.75 -6.42 -16.63
N TRP A 69 1.80 -5.90 -17.87
CA TRP A 69 1.74 -4.47 -18.16
C TRP A 69 0.49 -3.78 -17.60
N PHE A 70 -0.66 -4.46 -17.64
CA PHE A 70 -1.92 -3.91 -17.13
C PHE A 70 -1.87 -3.65 -15.62
N MET A 71 -1.36 -4.61 -14.83
CA MET A 71 -1.20 -4.45 -13.38
C MET A 71 -0.14 -3.43 -13.02
N SER A 72 0.96 -3.38 -13.78
CA SER A 72 1.98 -2.35 -13.60
C SER A 72 1.42 -0.94 -13.83
N LEU A 73 0.59 -0.76 -14.86
CA LEU A 73 -0.04 0.53 -15.16
C LEU A 73 -0.99 0.98 -14.03
N LEU A 74 -1.74 0.05 -13.44
CA LEU A 74 -2.54 0.32 -12.24
C LEU A 74 -1.66 0.65 -11.02
N CYS A 75 -0.55 -0.05 -10.79
CA CYS A 75 0.36 0.32 -9.70
C CYS A 75 1.04 1.69 -9.91
N GLY A 76 1.14 2.17 -11.15
CA GLY A 76 1.78 3.43 -11.56
C GLY A 76 1.32 4.69 -10.81
N PRO A 77 0.04 5.08 -10.80
CA PRO A 77 -0.44 6.27 -10.11
C PRO A 77 -0.17 6.25 -8.61
N TYR A 78 -0.31 5.08 -7.97
CA TYR A 78 -0.02 4.93 -6.54
C TYR A 78 1.47 5.08 -6.24
N LEU A 79 2.34 4.46 -7.06
CA LEU A 79 3.79 4.64 -6.96
C LEU A 79 4.20 6.10 -7.18
N PHE A 80 3.68 6.74 -8.23
CA PHE A 80 3.97 8.14 -8.56
C PHE A 80 3.59 9.06 -7.41
N TYR A 81 2.43 8.83 -6.79
CA TYR A 81 2.00 9.57 -5.61
C TYR A 81 2.99 9.44 -4.46
N ASN A 82 3.40 8.22 -4.13
CA ASN A 82 4.37 7.95 -3.05
C ASN A 82 5.75 8.58 -3.35
N VAL A 83 6.24 8.47 -4.58
CA VAL A 83 7.51 9.07 -5.01
C VAL A 83 7.47 10.60 -4.93
N ARG A 84 6.37 11.22 -5.37
CA ARG A 84 6.18 12.67 -5.24
C ARG A 84 6.20 13.11 -3.77
N LEU A 85 5.55 12.36 -2.89
CA LEU A 85 5.54 12.65 -1.44
C LEU A 85 6.94 12.52 -0.82
N TYR A 86 7.71 11.51 -1.26
CA TYR A 86 9.09 11.31 -0.85
C TYR A 86 10.00 12.48 -1.29
N LEU A 87 9.91 12.90 -2.55
CA LEU A 87 10.67 14.04 -3.11
C LEU A 87 10.37 15.35 -2.39
N GLN A 88 9.11 15.57 -2.01
CA GLN A 88 8.69 16.76 -1.26
C GLN A 88 9.09 16.70 0.23
N ARG A 89 9.73 15.62 0.69
CA ARG A 89 10.05 15.35 2.11
C ARG A 89 8.84 15.39 3.07
N ARG A 90 7.62 15.36 2.52
CA ARG A 90 6.36 15.32 3.27
C ARG A 90 5.93 13.89 3.64
N HIS A 91 6.87 12.94 3.59
CA HIS A 91 6.61 11.56 4.03
C HIS A 91 6.67 11.42 5.56
N LEU A 92 7.33 12.36 6.24
CA LEU A 92 7.39 12.44 7.70
C LEU A 92 6.11 13.09 8.22
N VAL A 93 5.49 12.47 9.22
CA VAL A 93 4.34 13.06 9.91
C VAL A 93 4.88 13.94 11.03
N ASP A 94 4.55 15.23 10.99
CA ASP A 94 5.00 16.19 12.01
C ASP A 94 4.03 16.23 13.20
N VAL A 95 4.57 16.13 14.40
CA VAL A 95 3.83 15.95 15.66
C VAL A 95 2.96 17.17 15.98
N THR A 96 3.41 18.36 15.56
CA THR A 96 2.72 19.63 15.84
C THR A 96 1.51 19.88 14.95
N GLU A 97 1.49 19.30 13.73
CA GLU A 97 0.40 19.50 12.76
C GLU A 97 -0.52 18.29 12.62
N ILE A 98 -0.16 17.15 13.23
CA ILE A 98 -0.86 15.87 13.02
C ILE A 98 -2.36 15.93 13.34
N PHE A 99 -2.76 16.66 14.38
CA PHE A 99 -4.18 16.80 14.76
C PHE A 99 -4.97 17.65 13.76
N ASN A 100 -4.36 18.70 13.20
CA ASN A 100 -5.02 19.57 12.24
C ASN A 100 -5.17 18.88 10.87
N LEU A 101 -4.20 18.03 10.51
CA LEU A 101 -4.18 17.26 9.27
C LEU A 101 -4.77 15.85 9.40
N LEU A 102 -5.19 15.44 10.60
CA LEU A 102 -5.57 14.06 10.91
C LEU A 102 -6.67 13.53 9.99
N ASN A 103 -7.75 14.31 9.83
CA ASN A 103 -8.88 13.98 8.99
C ASN A 103 -8.47 13.84 7.51
N TRP A 104 -7.53 14.68 7.05
CA TRP A 104 -7.02 14.62 5.68
C TRP A 104 -6.14 13.39 5.46
N GLU A 105 -5.16 13.16 6.34
CA GLU A 105 -4.26 12.00 6.30
C GLU A 105 -5.03 10.67 6.38
N LYS A 106 -6.05 10.58 7.25
CA LYS A 106 -6.93 9.42 7.38
C LYS A 106 -7.69 9.16 6.08
N LYS A 107 -8.31 10.18 5.49
CA LYS A 107 -9.06 10.04 4.22
C LYS A 107 -8.14 9.61 3.07
N GLN A 108 -6.93 10.17 3.02
CA GLN A 108 -5.93 9.81 2.02
C GLN A 108 -5.48 8.35 2.16
N ARG A 109 -5.19 7.88 3.38
CA ARG A 109 -4.81 6.47 3.65
C ARG A 109 -5.96 5.50 3.46
N LEU A 110 -7.20 5.91 3.73
CA LEU A 110 -8.39 5.12 3.43
C LEU A 110 -8.57 4.96 1.92
N PHE A 111 -8.35 6.01 1.13
CA PHE A 111 -8.36 5.91 -0.33
C PHE A 111 -7.25 4.98 -0.84
N LYS A 112 -6.04 5.06 -0.29
CA LYS A 112 -4.95 4.11 -0.58
C LYS A 112 -5.35 2.67 -0.27
N LEU A 113 -5.99 2.43 0.88
CA LEU A 113 -6.48 1.11 1.27
C LEU A 113 -7.52 0.58 0.29
N PHE A 114 -8.50 1.41 -0.10
CA PHE A 114 -9.50 1.03 -1.09
C PHE A 114 -8.85 0.66 -2.44
N TYR A 115 -7.83 1.43 -2.84
CA TYR A 115 -7.05 1.14 -4.05
C TYR A 115 -6.31 -0.20 -3.98
N LEU A 116 -5.66 -0.50 -2.85
CA LEU A 116 -4.98 -1.78 -2.61
C LEU A 116 -5.96 -2.95 -2.57
N LEU A 117 -7.14 -2.79 -1.95
CA LEU A 117 -8.21 -3.79 -1.96
C LEU A 117 -8.70 -4.07 -3.38
N PHE A 118 -8.89 -3.02 -4.18
CA PHE A 118 -9.30 -3.17 -5.58
C PHE A 118 -8.24 -3.93 -6.39
N LEU A 119 -6.95 -3.60 -6.22
CA LEU A 119 -5.84 -4.34 -6.81
C LEU A 119 -5.78 -5.80 -6.34
N LEU A 120 -6.06 -6.05 -5.05
CA LEU A 120 -6.11 -7.40 -4.49
C LEU A 120 -7.22 -8.23 -5.14
N ILE A 121 -8.44 -7.69 -5.25
CA ILE A 121 -9.56 -8.36 -5.90
C ILE A 121 -9.21 -8.68 -7.35
N LEU A 122 -8.66 -7.72 -8.09
CA LEU A 122 -8.20 -7.97 -9.46
C LEU A 122 -7.16 -9.09 -9.48
N SER A 123 -6.13 -9.05 -8.63
CA SER A 123 -5.09 -10.10 -8.60
C SER A 123 -5.67 -11.50 -8.36
N ILE A 124 -6.71 -11.61 -7.53
CA ILE A 124 -7.42 -12.88 -7.27
C ILE A 124 -8.21 -13.33 -8.49
N VAL A 125 -8.91 -12.42 -9.17
CA VAL A 125 -9.65 -12.74 -10.41
C VAL A 125 -8.69 -13.28 -11.47
N TRP A 126 -7.55 -12.63 -11.68
CA TRP A 126 -6.54 -13.10 -12.63
C TRP A 126 -5.89 -14.42 -12.21
N LEU A 127 -5.66 -14.63 -10.92
CA LEU A 127 -5.21 -15.92 -10.40
C LEU A 127 -6.21 -17.03 -10.72
N ILE A 128 -7.51 -16.83 -10.45
CA ILE A 128 -8.57 -17.81 -10.71
C ILE A 128 -8.68 -18.11 -12.21
N LEU A 129 -8.67 -17.08 -13.05
CA LEU A 129 -8.72 -17.28 -14.51
C LEU A 129 -7.53 -18.11 -15.00
N THR A 130 -6.33 -17.79 -14.52
CA THR A 130 -5.12 -18.54 -14.90
C THR A 130 -5.16 -19.99 -14.39
N THR A 131 -5.77 -20.26 -13.23
CA THR A 131 -5.94 -21.64 -12.74
C THR A 131 -6.95 -22.42 -13.56
N LEU A 132 -8.04 -21.78 -14.01
CA LEU A 132 -9.06 -22.44 -14.83
C LEU A 132 -8.51 -22.79 -16.21
N ASP A 133 -7.71 -21.91 -16.80
CA ASP A 133 -7.04 -22.17 -18.10
C ASP A 133 -5.96 -23.26 -18.01
N GLU A 134 -5.42 -23.57 -16.81
CA GLU A 134 -4.49 -24.69 -16.62
C GLU A 134 -5.21 -26.05 -16.43
N ASP A 135 -6.49 -26.03 -16.05
CA ASP A 135 -7.31 -27.23 -15.86
C ASP A 135 -8.02 -27.72 -17.16
N GLU A 136 -8.07 -26.89 -18.22
CA GLU A 136 -8.48 -27.26 -19.59
C GLU A 136 -7.32 -27.84 -20.44
#